data_AF-A0A951QLL1-F1
#
_entry.id   AF-A0A951QLL1-F1
#
_cell.length_a   1.000
_cell.length_b   1.000
_cell.length_c   1.000
_cell.angle_alpha   90.00
_cell.angle_beta   90.00
_cell.angle_gamma   90.00
#
_symmetry.space_group_name_H-M   'P 1'
#
loop_
_entity.id
_entity.type
_entity.pdbx_description
1 polymer ?
#
loop_
_entity_poly.entity_id
_entity_poly.type
_entity_poly.pdbx_seq_one_letter_code
_entity_poly.pdbx_strand_id
1 'polypeptide(L)'
;MANQLVLSNWHKAYIAGGCAVSMWLASQAPIGKVGKGVFLSLSLLHSVALVRIAKPLIFEEASAIARLMMDKEVKNTELLLQTKQLESEMEQVYATSDVTSDTEVINELKDSLEALWDAVATNPTSDLQASTNRKSLYLAAVSLLKNGKSETFLIEEVFGCSGRNFQNGKKLLQELLHEGEENKW
;
A
#
# COMPACT_ATOMS: atom_id res chain seq x y z
N MET A 1 28.93 -37.87 28.43
CA MET A 1 28.75 -37.16 27.14
C MET A 1 28.32 -35.74 27.49
N ALA A 2 29.26 -34.79 27.48
CA ALA A 2 28.96 -33.42 27.85
C ALA A 2 28.19 -32.76 26.70
N ASN A 3 26.94 -32.37 26.97
CA ASN A 3 26.18 -31.46 26.12
C ASN A 3 26.97 -30.15 26.00
N GLN A 4 27.78 -30.02 24.94
CA GLN A 4 28.26 -28.71 24.53
C GLN A 4 27.04 -27.90 24.12
N LEU A 5 26.54 -27.07 25.04
CA LEU A 5 25.65 -25.97 24.72
C LEU A 5 26.34 -25.15 23.63
N VAL A 6 25.98 -25.41 22.36
CA VAL A 6 26.44 -24.63 21.22
C VAL A 6 25.84 -23.25 21.39
N LEU A 7 26.56 -22.37 22.11
CA LEU A 7 26.17 -20.98 22.24
C LEU A 7 26.01 -20.40 20.83
N SER A 8 24.82 -19.86 20.56
CA SER A 8 24.54 -19.15 19.31
C SER A 8 25.64 -18.11 19.04
N ASN A 9 26.04 -17.96 17.78
CA ASN A 9 27.13 -17.06 17.39
C ASN A 9 26.90 -15.61 17.84
N TRP A 10 25.62 -15.22 17.99
CA TRP A 10 25.22 -13.96 18.63
C TRP A 10 25.69 -13.84 20.07
N HIS A 11 25.50 -14.88 20.89
CA HIS A 11 25.94 -14.87 22.29
C HIS A 11 27.46 -14.78 22.39
N LYS A 12 28.20 -15.46 21.50
CA LYS A 12 29.66 -15.36 21.42
C LYS A 12 30.11 -13.93 21.06
N ALA A 13 29.41 -13.26 20.14
CA ALA A 13 29.66 -11.87 19.81
C ALA A 13 29.37 -10.93 21.00
N TYR A 14 28.23 -11.09 21.69
CA TYR A 14 27.91 -10.27 22.87
C TYR A 14 28.92 -10.45 24.01
N ILE A 15 29.36 -11.68 24.28
CA ILE A 15 30.38 -11.97 25.30
C ILE A 15 31.71 -11.34 24.91
N ALA A 16 32.15 -11.48 23.65
CA ALA A 16 33.39 -10.86 23.18
C ALA A 16 33.35 -9.32 23.25
N GLY A 17 32.22 -8.72 22.90
CA GLY A 17 32.00 -7.27 23.04
C GLY A 17 32.01 -6.82 24.50
N GLY A 18 31.30 -7.54 25.39
CA GLY A 18 31.27 -7.25 26.82
C GLY A 18 32.66 -7.37 27.48
N CYS A 19 33.44 -8.38 27.11
CA CYS A 19 34.83 -8.55 27.55
C CYS A 19 35.73 -7.42 27.03
N ALA A 20 35.60 -7.02 25.77
CA ALA A 20 36.40 -5.93 25.21
C ALA A 20 36.15 -4.60 25.93
N VAL A 21 34.88 -4.27 26.19
CA VAL A 21 34.48 -3.03 26.88
C VAL A 21 34.86 -3.04 28.35
N SER A 22 34.65 -4.16 29.05
CA SER A 22 35.04 -4.28 30.47
C SER A 22 36.55 -4.21 30.66
N MET A 23 37.35 -4.79 29.76
CA MET A 23 38.82 -4.68 29.80
C MET A 23 39.30 -3.28 29.43
N TRP A 24 38.63 -2.61 28.49
CA TRP A 24 38.90 -1.21 28.17
C TRP A 24 38.61 -0.29 29.37
N LEU A 25 37.45 -0.47 30.03
CA LEU A 25 37.11 0.25 31.26
C LEU A 25 38.09 -0.05 32.40
N ALA A 26 38.49 -1.32 32.55
CA ALA A 26 39.50 -1.71 33.52
C ALA A 26 40.83 -0.99 33.29
N SER A 27 41.23 -0.75 32.03
CA SER A 27 42.46 -0.01 31.71
C SER A 27 42.49 1.45 32.21
N GLN A 28 41.32 2.04 32.46
CA GLN A 28 41.19 3.41 32.97
C GLN A 28 41.34 3.50 34.49
N ALA A 29 41.28 2.37 35.20
CA ALA A 29 41.50 2.31 36.64
C ALA A 29 42.96 2.70 37.01
N PRO A 30 43.23 3.10 38.26
CA PRO A 30 44.58 3.44 38.73
C PRO A 30 45.44 2.18 38.92
N ILE A 31 45.79 1.54 37.80
CA ILE A 31 46.67 0.38 37.72
C ILE A 31 48.05 0.84 37.25
N GLY A 32 49.11 0.13 37.64
CA GLY A 32 50.48 0.39 37.17
C GLY A 32 50.60 0.42 35.64
N LYS A 33 51.61 1.14 35.12
CA LYS A 33 51.81 1.37 33.68
C LYS A 33 51.81 0.09 32.83
N VAL A 34 52.37 -1.00 33.37
CA VAL A 34 52.41 -2.32 32.70
C VAL A 34 51.01 -2.94 32.59
N GLY A 35 50.20 -2.82 33.64
CA GLY A 35 48.83 -3.35 33.67
C GLY A 35 47.93 -2.72 32.61
N LYS A 36 48.03 -1.39 32.42
CA LYS A 36 47.28 -0.66 31.39
C LYS A 36 47.57 -1.20 29.98
N GLY A 37 48.83 -1.50 29.69
CA GLY A 37 49.23 -2.08 28.40
C GLY A 37 48.61 -3.46 28.16
N VAL A 38 48.62 -4.32 29.18
CA VAL A 38 48.02 -5.67 29.09
C VAL A 38 46.52 -5.57 28.83
N PHE A 39 45.78 -4.74 29.58
CA PHE A 39 44.33 -4.61 29.39
C PHE A 39 43.94 -4.00 28.04
N LEU A 40 44.71 -3.03 27.52
CA LEU A 40 44.48 -2.47 26.19
C LEU A 40 44.74 -3.51 25.09
N SER A 41 45.82 -4.27 25.19
CA SER A 41 46.11 -5.33 24.21
C SER A 41 45.04 -6.43 24.19
N LEU A 42 44.55 -6.81 25.38
CA LEU A 42 43.51 -7.83 25.52
C LEU A 42 42.15 -7.33 25.02
N SER A 43 41.82 -6.06 25.27
CA SER A 43 40.63 -5.41 24.71
C SER A 43 40.67 -5.41 23.18
N LEU A 44 41.80 -5.04 22.58
CA LEU A 44 41.98 -5.01 21.12
C LEU A 44 41.82 -6.41 20.51
N LEU A 45 42.38 -7.43 21.15
CA LEU A 45 42.22 -8.82 20.72
C LEU A 45 40.76 -9.27 20.72
N HIS A 46 39.98 -8.92 21.76
CA HIS A 46 38.55 -9.23 21.82
C HIS A 46 37.74 -8.43 20.80
N SER A 47 38.09 -7.17 20.51
CA SER A 47 37.48 -6.38 19.44
C SER A 47 37.71 -7.00 18.06
N VAL A 48 38.91 -7.51 17.78
CA VAL A 48 39.20 -8.20 16.50
C VAL A 48 38.43 -9.52 16.40
N ALA A 49 38.36 -10.28 17.49
CA ALA A 49 37.56 -11.50 17.55
C ALA A 49 36.07 -11.23 17.29
N LEU A 50 35.52 -10.16 17.86
CA LEU A 50 34.16 -9.71 17.63
C LEU A 50 33.88 -9.45 16.14
N VAL A 51 34.73 -8.67 15.48
CA VAL A 51 34.57 -8.34 14.05
C VAL A 51 34.59 -9.60 13.17
N ARG A 52 35.45 -10.57 13.49
CA ARG A 52 35.51 -11.84 12.75
C ARG A 52 34.24 -12.67 12.88
N ILE A 53 33.62 -12.67 14.07
CA ILE A 53 32.38 -13.41 14.32
C ILE A 53 31.16 -12.66 13.75
N ALA A 54 31.15 -11.33 13.81
CA ALA A 54 30.02 -10.52 13.39
C ALA A 54 29.87 -10.44 11.85
N LYS A 55 30.97 -10.40 11.10
CA LYS A 55 30.94 -10.30 9.63
C LYS A 55 30.06 -11.34 8.92
N PRO A 56 30.25 -12.66 9.14
CA PRO A 56 29.41 -13.66 8.48
C PRO A 56 27.96 -13.60 8.96
N LEU A 57 27.73 -13.22 10.22
CA LEU A 57 26.41 -13.15 10.83
C LEU A 57 25.57 -12.02 10.22
N ILE A 58 26.18 -10.85 10.04
CA ILE A 58 25.56 -9.70 9.38
C ILE A 58 25.24 -10.02 7.91
N PHE A 59 26.13 -10.75 7.23
CA PHE A 59 25.88 -11.15 5.84
C PHE A 59 24.72 -12.14 5.73
N GLU A 60 24.65 -13.13 6.62
CA GLU A 60 23.56 -14.09 6.68
C GLU A 60 22.22 -13.40 6.97
N GLU A 61 22.19 -12.52 7.96
CA GLU A 61 20.99 -11.74 8.31
C GLU A 61 20.56 -10.81 7.16
N ALA A 62 21.50 -10.08 6.55
CA ALA A 62 21.22 -9.24 5.39
C ALA A 62 20.65 -10.06 4.22
N SER A 63 21.17 -11.27 3.99
CA SER A 63 20.66 -12.17 2.95
C SER A 63 19.25 -12.69 3.25
N ALA A 64 18.94 -12.97 4.52
CA ALA A 64 17.62 -13.39 4.95
C ALA A 64 16.60 -12.24 4.79
N ILE A 65 16.97 -11.03 5.19
CA ILE A 65 16.15 -9.82 5.02
C ILE A 65 15.92 -9.52 3.54
N ALA A 66 16.97 -9.61 2.71
CA ALA A 66 16.85 -9.40 1.27
C ALA A 66 15.87 -10.41 0.64
N ARG A 67 15.93 -11.69 1.02
CA ARG A 67 14.98 -12.71 0.55
C ARG A 67 13.54 -12.39 0.96
N LEU A 68 13.32 -11.95 2.20
CA LEU A 68 11.99 -11.55 2.68
C LEU A 68 11.42 -10.35 1.91
N MET A 69 12.27 -9.35 1.61
CA MET A 69 11.85 -8.20 0.81
C MET A 69 11.53 -8.62 -0.63
N MET A 70 12.37 -9.45 -1.25
CA MET A 70 12.14 -9.97 -2.60
C MET A 70 10.83 -10.77 -2.67
N ASP A 71 10.55 -11.63 -1.70
CA ASP A 71 9.30 -12.41 -1.67
C ASP A 71 8.06 -11.50 -1.58
N LYS A 72 8.14 -10.45 -0.77
CA LYS A 72 7.09 -9.44 -0.67
C LYS A 72 6.88 -8.68 -1.97
N GLU A 73 7.95 -8.29 -2.66
CA GLU A 73 7.87 -7.63 -3.96
C GLU A 73 7.28 -8.55 -5.02
N VAL A 74 7.73 -9.80 -5.09
CA VAL A 74 7.19 -10.81 -6.02
C VAL A 74 5.70 -11.00 -5.81
N LYS A 75 5.26 -11.20 -4.57
CA LYS A 75 3.83 -11.34 -4.25
C LYS A 75 3.01 -10.10 -4.65
N ASN A 76 3.57 -8.91 -4.47
CA ASN A 76 2.91 -7.68 -4.88
C ASN A 76 2.80 -7.58 -6.41
N THR A 77 3.84 -7.96 -7.14
CA THR A 77 3.81 -7.99 -8.61
C THR A 77 2.86 -9.05 -9.14
N GLU A 78 2.73 -10.19 -8.46
CA GLU A 78 1.76 -11.24 -8.81
C GLU A 78 0.32 -10.75 -8.66
N LEU A 79 -0.01 -10.08 -7.55
CA LEU A 79 -1.34 -9.49 -7.36
C LEU A 79 -1.67 -8.44 -8.43
N LEU A 80 -0.70 -7.62 -8.81
CA LEU A 80 -0.87 -6.64 -9.88
C LEU A 80 -1.13 -7.32 -11.23
N LEU A 81 -0.38 -8.37 -11.56
CA LEU A 81 -0.58 -9.14 -12.78
C LEU A 81 -1.94 -9.84 -12.82
N GLN A 82 -2.36 -10.47 -11.72
CA GLN A 82 -3.68 -11.09 -11.59
C GLN A 82 -4.79 -10.05 -11.78
N THR A 83 -4.63 -8.85 -11.19
CA THR A 83 -5.60 -7.76 -11.36
C THR A 83 -5.67 -7.31 -12.82
N LYS A 84 -4.53 -7.20 -13.51
CA LYS A 84 -4.48 -6.83 -14.93
C LYS A 84 -5.07 -7.90 -15.85
N GLN A 85 -4.87 -9.18 -15.53
CA GLN A 85 -5.50 -10.29 -16.26
C GLN A 85 -7.01 -10.24 -16.08
N LEU A 86 -7.50 -10.09 -14.84
CA LEU A 86 -8.93 -9.97 -14.56
C LEU A 86 -9.57 -8.74 -15.26
N GLU A 87 -8.87 -7.60 -15.26
CA GLU A 87 -9.28 -6.39 -15.97
C GLU A 87 -9.40 -6.64 -17.48
N SER A 88 -8.41 -7.32 -18.08
CA SER A 88 -8.43 -7.66 -19.51
C SER A 88 -9.52 -8.68 -19.85
N GLU A 89 -9.77 -9.67 -18.99
CA GLU A 89 -10.84 -10.65 -19.17
C GLU A 89 -12.21 -9.98 -19.08
N MET A 90 -12.42 -9.07 -18.12
CA MET A 90 -13.63 -8.25 -18.05
C MET A 90 -13.79 -7.36 -19.28
N GLU A 91 -12.73 -6.67 -19.70
CA GLU A 91 -12.77 -5.81 -20.89
C GLU A 91 -13.13 -6.60 -22.15
N GLN A 92 -12.64 -7.84 -22.27
CA GLN A 92 -13.02 -8.72 -23.38
C GLN A 92 -14.50 -9.13 -23.31
N VAL A 93 -15.02 -9.46 -22.13
CA VAL A 93 -16.45 -9.78 -21.94
C VAL A 93 -17.31 -8.57 -22.30
N TYR A 94 -16.95 -7.36 -21.85
CA TYR A 94 -17.66 -6.13 -22.19
C TYR A 94 -17.52 -5.73 -23.66
N ALA A 95 -16.39 -6.02 -24.32
CA ALA A 95 -16.18 -5.71 -25.74
C ALA A 95 -16.85 -6.73 -26.68
N THR A 96 -17.06 -7.98 -26.24
CA THR A 96 -17.74 -9.03 -27.01
C THR A 96 -19.24 -9.10 -26.76
N SER A 97 -19.73 -8.41 -25.72
CA SER A 97 -21.15 -8.20 -25.49
C SER A 97 -21.68 -7.20 -26.52
N ASP A 98 -22.28 -7.74 -27.59
CA ASP A 98 -22.91 -6.97 -28.66
C ASP A 98 -23.87 -5.94 -28.06
N VAL A 99 -23.64 -4.66 -28.34
CA VAL A 99 -24.26 -3.46 -27.71
C VAL A 99 -25.78 -3.34 -27.94
N THR A 100 -26.44 -4.41 -28.38
CA THR A 100 -27.83 -4.38 -28.85
C THR A 100 -28.82 -5.13 -27.96
N SER A 101 -28.39 -5.89 -26.96
CA SER A 101 -29.31 -6.65 -26.11
C SER A 101 -28.66 -7.05 -24.81
N ASP A 102 -28.73 -6.24 -23.76
CA ASP A 102 -28.83 -6.78 -22.40
C ASP A 102 -29.34 -5.69 -21.45
N THR A 103 -30.65 -5.69 -21.26
CA THR A 103 -31.33 -4.99 -20.15
C THR A 103 -30.76 -5.38 -18.79
N GLU A 104 -30.08 -6.52 -18.70
CA GLU A 104 -29.39 -7.03 -17.51
C GLU A 104 -28.15 -6.19 -17.16
N VAL A 105 -27.29 -5.86 -18.13
CA VAL A 105 -26.13 -4.97 -17.90
C VAL A 105 -26.58 -3.57 -17.49
N ILE A 106 -27.68 -3.08 -18.05
CA ILE A 106 -28.26 -1.78 -17.65
C ILE A 106 -28.82 -1.84 -16.23
N ASN A 107 -29.43 -2.96 -15.83
CA ASN A 107 -29.94 -3.14 -14.46
C ASN A 107 -28.80 -3.29 -13.45
N GLU A 108 -27.74 -4.04 -13.77
CA GLU A 108 -26.56 -4.14 -12.90
C GLU A 108 -25.82 -2.81 -12.77
N LEU A 109 -25.74 -2.06 -13.87
CA LEU A 109 -25.17 -0.71 -13.85
C LEU A 109 -26.05 0.25 -13.05
N LYS A 110 -27.38 0.12 -13.14
CA LYS A 110 -28.35 0.88 -12.35
C LYS A 110 -28.23 0.55 -10.86
N ASP A 111 -28.18 -0.72 -10.50
CA ASP A 111 -28.02 -1.19 -9.11
C ASP A 111 -26.68 -0.73 -8.52
N SER A 112 -25.61 -0.76 -9.33
CA SER A 112 -24.29 -0.26 -8.94
C SER A 112 -24.29 1.27 -8.77
N LEU A 113 -25.05 1.99 -9.59
CA LEU A 113 -25.19 3.45 -9.51
C LEU A 113 -26.03 3.86 -8.29
N GLU A 114 -27.10 3.10 -7.98
CA GLU A 114 -27.95 3.30 -6.81
C GLU A 114 -27.16 3.04 -5.51
N ALA A 115 -26.36 1.97 -5.48
CA ALA A 115 -25.46 1.70 -4.36
C ALA A 115 -24.40 2.79 -4.15
N LEU A 116 -23.86 3.35 -5.24
CA LEU A 116 -22.91 4.48 -5.18
C LEU A 116 -23.59 5.76 -4.70
N TRP A 117 -24.83 6.03 -5.13
CA TRP A 117 -25.60 7.19 -4.67
C TRP A 117 -25.91 7.11 -3.18
N ASP A 118 -26.35 5.94 -2.68
CA ASP A 118 -26.59 5.73 -1.26
C ASP A 118 -25.32 5.90 -0.42
N ALA A 119 -24.17 5.44 -0.92
CA ALA A 119 -22.88 5.64 -0.26
C ALA A 119 -22.48 7.13 -0.17
N VAL A 120 -22.90 7.96 -1.14
CA VAL A 120 -22.69 9.41 -1.14
C VAL A 120 -23.70 10.15 -0.27
N ALA A 121 -24.97 9.74 -0.32
CA ALA A 121 -26.07 10.40 0.38
C ALA A 121 -26.06 10.16 1.89
N THR A 122 -25.56 8.99 2.35
CA THR A 122 -25.63 8.59 3.77
C THR A 122 -24.43 9.03 4.63
N ASN A 123 -23.31 9.48 4.04
CA ASN A 123 -22.14 9.95 4.82
C ASN A 123 -21.49 11.22 4.22
N PRO A 124 -21.98 12.42 4.56
CA PRO A 124 -21.38 13.68 4.14
C PRO A 124 -20.10 14.07 4.91
N THR A 125 -19.58 13.24 5.82
CA THR A 125 -18.50 13.63 6.76
C THR A 125 -17.09 13.22 6.35
N SER A 126 -16.81 13.06 5.05
CA SER A 126 -15.47 12.74 4.55
C SER A 126 -15.17 13.55 3.29
N ASP A 127 -14.59 14.73 3.47
CA ASP A 127 -14.17 15.64 2.39
C ASP A 127 -13.18 14.98 1.41
N LEU A 128 -12.57 13.84 1.76
CA LEU A 128 -11.69 13.03 0.90
C LEU A 128 -12.43 11.97 0.06
N GLN A 129 -13.62 11.52 0.48
CA GLN A 129 -14.46 10.59 -0.28
C GLN A 129 -15.44 11.31 -1.22
N ALA A 130 -15.88 12.51 -0.85
CA ALA A 130 -16.77 13.32 -1.68
C ALA A 130 -16.18 13.65 -3.06
N SER A 131 -14.87 13.95 -3.15
CA SER A 131 -14.22 14.26 -4.44
C SER A 131 -14.08 13.03 -5.34
N THR A 132 -13.76 11.87 -4.76
CA THR A 132 -13.62 10.59 -5.49
C THR A 132 -14.99 10.15 -6.02
N ASN A 133 -16.04 10.33 -5.22
CA ASN A 133 -17.41 10.01 -5.60
C ASN A 133 -18.01 11.00 -6.61
N ARG A 134 -17.67 12.29 -6.53
CA ARG A 134 -18.06 13.27 -7.55
C ARG A 134 -17.39 13.00 -8.91
N LYS A 135 -16.12 12.60 -8.89
CA LYS A 135 -15.41 12.20 -10.11
C LYS A 135 -16.02 10.96 -10.77
N SER A 136 -16.36 9.93 -9.99
CA SER A 136 -17.01 8.73 -10.54
C SER A 136 -18.41 9.03 -11.08
N LEU A 137 -19.19 9.88 -10.40
CA LEU A 137 -20.47 10.38 -10.89
C LEU A 137 -20.33 11.17 -12.20
N TYR A 138 -19.30 12.01 -12.32
CA TYR A 138 -19.01 12.75 -13.55
C TYR A 138 -18.67 11.79 -14.71
N LEU A 139 -17.78 10.83 -14.49
CA LEU A 139 -17.42 9.84 -15.51
C LEU A 139 -18.62 8.99 -15.95
N ALA A 140 -19.49 8.60 -15.01
CA ALA A 140 -20.72 7.88 -15.31
C ALA A 140 -21.71 8.76 -16.11
N ALA A 141 -21.90 10.02 -15.73
CA ALA A 141 -22.77 10.96 -16.44
C ALA A 141 -22.27 11.24 -17.87
N VAL A 142 -20.96 11.45 -18.05
CA VAL A 142 -20.34 11.64 -19.37
C VAL A 142 -20.47 10.38 -20.23
N SER A 143 -20.27 9.20 -19.65
CA SER A 143 -20.43 7.92 -20.37
C SER A 143 -21.87 7.72 -20.86
N LEU A 144 -22.86 8.03 -20.01
CA LEU A 144 -24.28 7.96 -20.37
C LEU A 144 -24.68 8.97 -21.44
N LEU A 145 -24.14 10.20 -21.39
CA LEU A 145 -24.35 11.21 -22.45
C LEU A 145 -23.70 10.79 -23.77
N LYS A 146 -22.49 10.21 -23.75
CA LYS A 146 -21.80 9.69 -24.94
C LYS A 146 -22.56 8.51 -25.57
N ASN A 147 -23.22 7.68 -24.75
CA ASN A 147 -24.06 6.57 -25.21
C ASN A 147 -25.43 7.02 -25.74
N GLY A 148 -25.66 8.33 -25.92
CA GLY A 148 -26.83 8.88 -26.59
C GLY A 148 -28.09 9.01 -25.71
N LYS A 149 -27.96 8.89 -24.38
CA LYS A 149 -29.07 9.15 -23.46
C LYS A 149 -29.27 10.65 -23.25
N SER A 150 -30.52 11.10 -23.25
CA SER A 150 -30.88 12.50 -23.05
C SER A 150 -30.56 12.98 -21.63
N GLU A 151 -30.16 14.24 -21.47
CA GLU A 151 -29.96 14.90 -20.17
C GLU A 151 -31.16 14.73 -19.24
N THR A 152 -32.37 14.68 -19.80
CA THR A 152 -33.61 14.44 -19.07
C THR A 152 -33.62 13.08 -18.35
N PHE A 153 -33.06 12.05 -18.97
CA PHE A 153 -32.97 10.70 -18.40
C PHE A 153 -32.00 10.67 -17.23
N LEU A 154 -30.87 11.39 -17.33
CA LEU A 154 -29.94 11.56 -16.22
C LEU A 154 -30.59 12.31 -15.05
N ILE A 155 -31.33 13.38 -15.32
CA ILE A 155 -31.96 14.18 -14.26
C ILE A 155 -33.09 13.42 -13.56
N GLU A 156 -33.91 12.69 -14.30
CA GLU A 156 -35.06 11.97 -13.72
C GLU A 156 -34.67 10.64 -13.10
N GLU A 157 -33.83 9.85 -13.77
CA GLU A 157 -33.53 8.46 -13.37
C GLU A 157 -32.28 8.36 -12.48
N VAL A 158 -31.27 9.22 -12.68
CA VAL A 158 -30.01 9.19 -11.90
C VAL A 158 -30.06 10.13 -10.70
N PHE A 159 -30.53 11.36 -10.89
CA PHE A 159 -30.67 12.33 -9.79
C PHE A 159 -32.00 12.24 -9.05
N GLY A 160 -32.93 11.37 -9.48
CA GLY A 160 -34.26 11.24 -8.88
C GLY A 160 -35.09 12.53 -8.93
N CYS A 161 -34.71 13.49 -9.78
CA CYS A 161 -35.25 14.84 -9.79
C CYS A 161 -36.29 14.97 -10.91
N SER A 162 -37.53 14.53 -10.66
CA SER A 162 -38.65 14.67 -11.59
C SER A 162 -39.57 15.85 -11.25
N GLY A 163 -40.30 16.35 -12.26
CA GLY A 163 -41.33 17.38 -12.09
C GLY A 163 -40.80 18.73 -11.58
N ARG A 164 -41.25 19.17 -10.41
CA ARG A 164 -41.00 20.53 -9.87
C ARG A 164 -39.52 20.77 -9.48
N ASN A 165 -38.76 19.69 -9.27
CA ASN A 165 -37.34 19.71 -8.91
C ASN A 165 -36.39 19.47 -10.09
N PHE A 166 -36.93 19.32 -11.31
CA PHE A 166 -36.13 19.12 -12.52
C PHE A 166 -35.10 20.24 -12.74
N GLN A 167 -35.48 21.49 -12.42
CA GLN A 167 -34.58 22.64 -12.54
C GLN A 167 -33.40 22.58 -11.56
N ASN A 168 -33.57 21.96 -10.39
CA ASN A 168 -32.48 21.75 -9.44
C ASN A 168 -31.56 20.63 -9.91
N GLY A 169 -32.12 19.54 -10.44
CA GLY A 169 -31.33 18.46 -11.04
C GLY A 169 -30.53 18.92 -12.26
N LYS A 170 -31.09 19.82 -13.09
CA LYS A 170 -30.37 20.44 -14.21
C LYS A 170 -29.19 21.30 -13.74
N LYS A 171 -29.39 22.12 -12.70
CA LYS A 171 -28.30 22.91 -12.11
C LYS A 171 -27.18 22.04 -11.55
N LEU A 172 -27.55 20.95 -10.87
CA LEU A 172 -26.59 20.02 -10.27
C LEU A 172 -25.80 19.25 -11.34
N LEU A 173 -26.46 18.80 -12.42
CA LEU A 173 -25.77 18.21 -13.57
C LEU A 173 -24.82 19.21 -14.25
N GLN A 174 -25.24 20.47 -14.41
CA GLN A 174 -24.38 21.52 -14.97
C GLN A 174 -23.18 21.85 -14.08
N GLU A 175 -23.38 21.91 -12.77
CA GLU A 175 -22.31 22.10 -11.79
C GLU A 175 -21.31 20.95 -11.83
N LEU A 176 -21.80 19.70 -11.90
CA LEU A 176 -20.97 18.50 -11.96
C LEU A 176 -20.17 18.39 -13.27
N LEU A 177 -20.79 18.78 -14.40
CA LEU A 177 -20.09 18.85 -15.70
C LEU A 177 -19.02 19.95 -15.71
N HIS A 178 -19.33 21.12 -15.14
CA HIS A 178 -18.39 22.23 -15.06
C HIS A 178 -17.20 21.92 -14.15
N GLU A 179 -17.46 21.31 -12.98
CA GLU A 179 -16.43 20.87 -12.04
C GLU A 179 -15.53 19.77 -12.65
N GLY A 180 -16.09 18.87 -13.45
CA GLY A 180 -15.32 17.84 -14.16
C GLY A 180 -14.45 18.41 -15.29
N GLU A 181 -14.94 19.41 -16.03
CA GLU A 181 -14.17 20.10 -17.07
C GLU A 181 -13.03 20.95 -16.48
N GLU A 182 -13.27 21.66 -15.38
CA GLU A 182 -12.28 22.46 -14.67
C GLU A 182 -11.16 21.59 -14.08
N ASN A 183 -11.51 20.40 -13.56
CA ASN A 183 -10.57 19.46 -12.99
C ASN A 183 -9.95 18.48 -14.02
N LYS A 184 -10.29 18.59 -15.31
CA LYS A 184 -9.84 17.71 -16.41
C LYS A 184 -9.99 16.22 -16.12
N TRP A 185 -11.14 15.83 -15.59
CA TRP A 185 -11.44 14.42 -15.30
C TRP A 185 -11.85 13.62 -16.53
#